data_AF-A0A954WDZ2-F1
#
_entry.id   AF-A0A954WDZ2-F1
#
_cell.length_a   1.000
_cell.length_b   1.000
_cell.length_c   1.000
_cell.angle_alpha   90.00
_cell.angle_beta   90.00
_cell.angle_gamma   90.00
#
_symmetry.space_group_name_H-M   'P 1'
#
loop_
_entity.id
_entity.type
_entity.pdbx_description
1 polymer ?
#
loop_
_entity_poly.entity_id
_entity_poly.type
_entity_poly.pdbx_seq_one_letter_code
_entity_poly.pdbx_strand_id
1 'polypeptide(L)'
;VTDPLKGRPGFGFPTDQPDLFVIGLERRVVLFDLRQGETSVVCEELDAEVDETIVNDACLWEGNLIFGLKDLRFATAKAGLYLWRAADRQTIRLRDDQICSNGKFVTRRSYELTLYDIDSPTRQIVAYRLDIEAGRLGPRQVVIDLTDDPAVPDGMIATPDEQSVIVAMFNPNDADFGEARQYRLATGELQQVWRCPRSPRVTCPQLVDLSGRVHLLLTTAVEGMTDDQLARHTNAGALFIAPTDFATAPPAPRFTTI
;
A
#
# COMPACT_ATOMS: atom_id res chain seq x y z
N VAL A 1 -15.66 7.70 21.39
CA VAL A 1 -15.41 6.27 21.12
C VAL A 1 -13.95 6.04 21.47
N THR A 2 -13.70 5.33 22.57
CA THR A 2 -12.35 4.95 23.00
C THR A 2 -11.78 3.97 22.00
N ASP A 3 -10.61 4.28 21.44
CA ASP A 3 -9.96 3.49 20.41
C ASP A 3 -9.63 2.07 20.93
N PRO A 4 -10.30 0.99 20.44
CA PRO A 4 -10.04 -0.36 20.91
C PRO A 4 -8.72 -0.92 20.37
N LEU A 5 -8.23 -0.39 19.24
CA LEU A 5 -7.06 -0.91 18.54
C LEU A 5 -5.79 -0.22 19.07
N LYS A 6 -5.13 -0.86 20.04
CA LYS A 6 -3.87 -0.35 20.59
C LYS A 6 -2.70 -0.60 19.63
N GLY A 7 -2.24 0.46 18.97
CA GLY A 7 -1.04 0.45 18.13
C GLY A 7 -1.24 1.21 16.82
N ARG A 8 -0.19 1.30 16.03
CA ARG A 8 -0.19 1.94 14.71
C ARG A 8 -0.56 0.93 13.63
N PRO A 9 -1.68 1.13 12.92
CA PRO A 9 -2.03 0.31 11.78
C PRO A 9 -1.19 0.69 10.54
N GLY A 10 -0.84 -0.31 9.73
CA GLY A 10 -0.24 -0.13 8.40
C GLY A 10 -1.26 -0.29 7.28
N PHE A 11 -1.99 -1.42 7.29
CA PHE A 11 -3.06 -1.72 6.34
C PHE A 11 -4.30 -2.26 7.05
N GLY A 12 -5.45 -2.28 6.35
CA GLY A 12 -6.65 -2.97 6.80
C GLY A 12 -7.47 -3.50 5.62
N PHE A 13 -7.79 -4.79 5.63
CA PHE A 13 -8.69 -5.40 4.65
C PHE A 13 -9.90 -6.03 5.34
N PRO A 14 -11.10 -5.94 4.74
CA PRO A 14 -12.24 -6.71 5.20
C PRO A 14 -11.95 -8.21 5.02
N THR A 15 -12.54 -9.03 5.87
CA THR A 15 -12.53 -10.48 5.68
C THR A 15 -13.77 -10.96 4.93
N ASP A 16 -13.89 -12.27 4.73
CA ASP A 16 -15.14 -12.94 4.34
C ASP A 16 -16.18 -13.01 5.48
N GLN A 17 -15.80 -12.69 6.72
CA GLN A 17 -16.73 -12.51 7.83
C GLN A 17 -17.11 -11.03 7.99
N PRO A 18 -18.40 -10.72 8.25
CA PRO A 18 -18.83 -9.35 8.57
C PRO A 18 -18.12 -8.81 9.82
N ASP A 19 -17.85 -7.51 9.83
CA ASP A 19 -17.26 -6.77 10.96
C ASP A 19 -15.87 -7.24 11.44
N LEU A 20 -15.22 -8.13 10.68
CA LEU A 20 -13.90 -8.65 10.98
C LEU A 20 -12.91 -8.20 9.91
N PHE A 21 -11.81 -7.60 10.36
CA PHE A 21 -10.76 -7.05 9.50
C PHE A 21 -9.42 -7.72 9.77
N VAL A 22 -8.64 -8.00 8.73
CA VAL A 22 -7.21 -8.28 8.90
C VAL A 22 -6.45 -6.95 8.88
N ILE A 23 -5.59 -6.74 9.86
CA ILE A 23 -4.88 -5.48 10.09
C ILE A 23 -3.40 -5.77 10.32
N GLY A 24 -2.54 -5.05 9.58
CA GLY A 24 -1.13 -4.92 9.94
C GLY A 24 -1.01 -3.95 11.10
N LEU A 25 -0.54 -4.39 12.26
CA LEU A 25 -0.53 -3.61 13.50
C LEU A 25 0.83 -3.71 14.18
N GLU A 26 1.55 -2.59 14.29
CA GLU A 26 2.92 -2.56 14.79
C GLU A 26 3.79 -3.61 14.07
N ARG A 27 4.20 -4.70 14.73
CA ARG A 27 5.06 -5.75 14.17
C ARG A 27 4.37 -7.12 14.10
N ARG A 28 3.06 -7.09 13.86
CA ARG A 28 2.21 -8.28 13.74
C ARG A 28 1.08 -8.04 12.76
N VAL A 29 0.46 -9.13 12.33
CA VAL A 29 -0.82 -9.11 11.62
C VAL A 29 -1.87 -9.71 12.55
N VAL A 30 -3.01 -9.04 12.67
CA VAL A 30 -4.11 -9.46 13.55
C VAL A 30 -5.43 -9.49 12.79
N LEU A 31 -6.37 -10.29 13.26
CA LEU A 31 -7.79 -10.08 12.99
C LEU A 31 -8.34 -9.16 14.07
N PHE A 32 -9.17 -8.20 13.70
CA PHE A 32 -9.83 -7.25 14.61
C PHE A 32 -11.35 -7.32 14.43
N ASP A 33 -12.07 -7.74 15.47
CA ASP A 33 -13.54 -7.78 15.50
C ASP A 33 -14.09 -6.42 15.94
N LEU A 34 -14.76 -5.70 15.05
CA LEU A 34 -15.31 -4.37 15.32
C LEU A 34 -16.43 -4.36 16.37
N ARG A 35 -17.11 -5.49 16.57
CA ARG A 35 -18.23 -5.61 17.51
C ARG A 35 -17.72 -5.76 18.94
N GLN A 36 -16.62 -6.50 19.10
CA GLN A 36 -16.04 -6.81 20.41
C GLN A 36 -14.87 -5.87 20.77
N GLY A 37 -14.22 -5.27 19.77
CA GLY A 37 -13.00 -4.50 19.95
C GLY A 37 -11.79 -5.38 20.33
N GLU A 38 -11.81 -6.65 19.93
CA GLU A 38 -10.80 -7.65 20.28
C GLU A 38 -9.91 -7.99 19.09
N THR A 39 -8.65 -8.36 19.36
CA THR A 39 -7.69 -8.80 18.34
C THR A 39 -7.26 -10.25 18.55
N SER A 40 -7.15 -11.04 17.47
CA SER A 40 -6.48 -12.34 17.45
C SER A 40 -5.28 -12.32 16.49
N VAL A 41 -4.18 -12.98 16.85
CA VAL A 41 -2.93 -12.95 16.07
C VAL A 41 -3.02 -13.87 14.85
N VAL A 42 -2.60 -13.36 13.69
CA VAL A 42 -2.41 -14.11 12.43
C VAL A 42 -0.92 -14.36 12.19
N CYS A 43 -0.09 -13.34 12.40
CA CYS A 43 1.36 -13.38 12.29
C CYS A 43 1.97 -12.52 13.39
N GLU A 44 3.07 -12.95 13.98
CA GLU A 44 3.81 -12.18 14.98
C GLU A 44 5.32 -12.31 14.75
N GLU A 45 6.11 -11.64 15.58
CA GLU A 45 7.59 -11.67 15.51
C GLU A 45 8.17 -11.19 14.16
N LEU A 46 7.45 -10.31 13.46
CA LEU A 46 7.94 -9.72 12.23
C LEU A 46 9.19 -8.88 12.54
N ASP A 47 10.22 -9.04 11.70
CA ASP A 47 11.53 -8.38 11.81
C ASP A 47 12.23 -8.60 13.16
N ALA A 48 11.97 -9.70 13.88
CA ALA A 48 12.41 -9.92 15.27
C ALA A 48 13.91 -9.64 15.56
N GLU A 49 14.77 -9.72 14.55
CA GLU A 49 16.20 -9.45 14.64
C GLU A 49 16.60 -7.97 14.47
N VAL A 50 15.68 -7.09 14.11
CA VAL A 50 15.90 -5.64 14.02
C VAL A 50 14.83 -4.84 14.74
N ASP A 51 15.22 -3.71 15.32
CA ASP A 51 14.32 -2.81 16.04
C ASP A 51 13.76 -1.71 15.14
N GLU A 52 12.76 -0.98 15.66
CA GLU A 52 12.19 0.22 15.05
C GLU A 52 11.64 0.00 13.64
N THR A 53 11.00 -1.15 13.38
CA THR A 53 10.18 -1.36 12.19
C THR A 53 8.71 -1.54 12.54
N ILE A 54 7.82 -1.18 11.62
CA ILE A 54 6.38 -1.46 11.71
C ILE A 54 5.83 -1.88 10.37
N VAL A 55 4.75 -2.66 10.37
CA VAL A 55 3.96 -3.00 9.20
C VAL A 55 3.40 -1.72 8.58
N ASN A 56 3.49 -1.67 7.25
CA ASN A 56 3.04 -0.57 6.43
C ASN A 56 2.02 -1.11 5.41
N ASP A 57 2.23 -0.97 4.11
CA ASP A 57 1.25 -1.41 3.10
C ASP A 57 1.23 -2.92 2.87
N ALA A 58 0.12 -3.38 2.28
CA ALA A 58 -0.09 -4.76 1.89
C ALA A 58 -0.96 -4.89 0.63
N CYS A 59 -0.97 -6.09 0.06
CA CYS A 59 -1.96 -6.53 -0.92
C CYS A 59 -2.40 -7.97 -0.65
N LEU A 60 -3.59 -8.29 -1.17
CA LEU A 60 -4.20 -9.61 -1.10
C LEU A 60 -4.17 -10.26 -2.48
N TRP A 61 -3.83 -11.55 -2.53
CA TRP A 61 -3.90 -12.35 -3.75
C TRP A 61 -4.35 -13.77 -3.46
N GLU A 62 -5.56 -14.13 -3.95
CA GLU A 62 -6.12 -15.49 -3.84
C GLU A 62 -6.01 -16.06 -2.41
N GLY A 63 -6.39 -15.25 -1.42
CA GLY A 63 -6.35 -15.59 0.01
C GLY A 63 -4.99 -15.40 0.69
N ASN A 64 -3.90 -15.24 -0.06
CA ASN A 64 -2.57 -14.91 0.47
C ASN A 64 -2.47 -13.42 0.75
N LEU A 65 -1.63 -13.06 1.72
CA LEU A 65 -1.35 -11.68 2.08
C LEU A 65 0.13 -11.40 1.86
N ILE A 66 0.44 -10.39 1.05
CA ILE A 66 1.81 -9.90 0.84
C ILE A 66 1.86 -8.52 1.48
N PHE A 67 2.77 -8.31 2.42
CA PHE A 67 2.84 -7.08 3.19
C PHE A 67 4.29 -6.76 3.54
N GLY A 68 4.58 -5.48 3.75
CA GLY A 68 5.93 -5.06 4.10
C GLY A 68 5.95 -4.18 5.33
N LEU A 69 7.15 -4.07 5.91
CA LEU A 69 7.44 -3.19 7.02
C LEU A 69 8.22 -1.97 6.53
N LYS A 70 8.30 -0.96 7.39
CA LYS A 70 9.16 0.20 7.22
C LYS A 70 10.00 0.48 8.45
N ASP A 71 11.20 1.01 8.25
CA ASP A 71 12.00 1.65 9.28
C ASP A 71 11.31 2.94 9.74
N LEU A 72 11.13 3.11 11.06
CA LEU A 72 10.47 4.28 11.63
C LEU A 72 11.21 5.59 11.33
N ARG A 73 12.50 5.50 11.02
CA ARG A 73 13.35 6.66 10.69
C ARG A 73 13.57 6.84 9.18
N PHE A 74 13.04 5.92 8.36
CA PHE A 74 13.23 5.91 6.90
C PHE A 74 14.71 6.00 6.47
N ALA A 75 15.63 5.43 7.26
CA ALA A 75 17.06 5.65 7.12
C ALA A 75 17.84 4.37 6.82
N THR A 76 17.37 3.21 7.28
CA THR A 76 18.10 1.94 7.16
C THR A 76 17.30 0.93 6.35
N ALA A 77 17.96 0.28 5.39
CA ALA A 77 17.43 -0.87 4.67
C ALA A 77 17.50 -2.12 5.57
N LYS A 78 16.44 -2.38 6.33
CA LYS A 78 16.36 -3.46 7.32
C LYS A 78 14.98 -4.08 7.46
N ALA A 79 13.96 -3.45 6.90
CA ALA A 79 12.58 -3.87 7.06
C ALA A 79 12.27 -5.03 6.11
N GLY A 80 11.40 -5.94 6.55
CA GLY A 80 11.04 -7.10 5.76
C GLY A 80 9.88 -6.86 4.77
N LEU A 81 9.90 -7.61 3.67
CA LEU A 81 8.73 -7.90 2.84
C LEU A 81 8.34 -9.35 3.09
N TYR A 82 7.06 -9.61 3.38
CA TYR A 82 6.56 -10.90 3.83
C TYR A 82 5.40 -11.41 2.98
N LEU A 83 5.31 -12.73 2.89
CA LEU A 83 4.15 -13.48 2.41
C LEU A 83 3.57 -14.27 3.59
N TRP A 84 2.32 -14.00 3.94
CA TRP A 84 1.51 -14.96 4.66
C TRP A 84 0.79 -15.85 3.64
N ARG A 85 1.17 -17.13 3.64
CA ARG A 85 0.68 -18.12 2.67
C ARG A 85 -0.51 -18.86 3.23
N ALA A 86 -1.65 -18.77 2.54
CA ALA A 86 -2.91 -19.31 3.03
C ALA A 86 -2.92 -20.85 3.10
N ALA A 87 -2.22 -21.52 2.19
CA ALA A 87 -2.24 -22.97 2.05
C ALA A 87 -1.76 -23.73 3.30
N ASP A 88 -0.78 -23.18 4.00
CA ASP A 88 -0.14 -23.77 5.19
C ASP A 88 -0.01 -22.80 6.37
N ARG A 89 -0.58 -21.60 6.23
CA ARG A 89 -0.58 -20.52 7.23
C ARG A 89 0.83 -20.11 7.67
N GLN A 90 1.82 -20.27 6.79
CA GLN A 90 3.20 -19.88 7.06
C GLN A 90 3.43 -18.40 6.75
N THR A 91 4.22 -17.74 7.60
CA THR A 91 4.73 -16.39 7.33
C THR A 91 6.16 -16.52 6.84
N ILE A 92 6.41 -16.08 5.61
CA ILE A 92 7.68 -16.24 4.91
C ILE A 92 8.23 -14.88 4.59
N ARG A 93 9.47 -14.62 5.02
CA ARG A 93 10.18 -13.39 4.65
C ARG A 93 10.72 -13.52 3.22
N LEU A 94 10.22 -12.66 2.35
CA LEU A 94 10.62 -12.58 0.93
C LEU A 94 11.84 -11.68 0.73
N ARG A 95 11.98 -10.62 1.54
CA ARG A 95 13.11 -9.68 1.54
C ARG A 95 13.34 -9.15 2.96
N ASP A 96 14.55 -8.69 3.26
CA ASP A 96 14.97 -8.09 4.54
C ASP A 96 15.79 -6.80 4.37
N ASP A 97 15.68 -6.19 3.19
CA ASP A 97 16.47 -5.04 2.77
C ASP A 97 15.59 -3.84 2.38
N GLN A 98 14.34 -3.79 2.85
CA GLN A 98 13.43 -2.66 2.58
C GLN A 98 13.70 -1.49 3.52
N ILE A 99 13.46 -0.26 3.07
CA ILE A 99 13.45 0.91 3.95
C ILE A 99 12.01 1.27 4.32
N CYS A 100 11.13 1.38 3.33
CA CYS A 100 9.71 1.64 3.52
C CYS A 100 8.89 0.97 2.42
N SER A 101 8.50 -0.28 2.66
CA SER A 101 7.63 -1.01 1.73
C SER A 101 6.23 -0.40 1.69
N ASN A 102 5.76 -0.08 0.49
CA ASN A 102 4.59 0.75 0.24
C ASN A 102 3.68 0.12 -0.83
N GLY A 103 3.10 0.89 -1.73
CA GLY A 103 2.12 0.41 -2.71
C GLY A 103 2.55 -0.86 -3.43
N LYS A 104 1.67 -1.86 -3.44
CA LYS A 104 1.95 -3.17 -4.02
C LYS A 104 0.69 -3.85 -4.53
N PHE A 105 0.82 -4.65 -5.57
CA PHE A 105 -0.27 -5.49 -6.09
C PHE A 105 0.30 -6.68 -6.87
N VAL A 106 -0.53 -7.71 -7.05
CA VAL A 106 -0.18 -8.89 -7.82
C VAL A 106 -1.03 -8.94 -9.08
N THR A 107 -0.43 -9.35 -10.19
CA THR A 107 -1.13 -9.67 -11.44
C THR A 107 -0.80 -11.09 -11.87
N ARG A 108 -1.63 -11.65 -12.73
CA ARG A 108 -1.40 -12.96 -13.34
C ARG A 108 -1.41 -12.86 -14.85
N ARG A 109 -0.31 -13.26 -15.49
CA ARG A 109 -0.27 -13.50 -16.94
C ARG A 109 -0.08 -14.98 -17.21
N SER A 110 -1.12 -15.62 -17.74
CA SER A 110 -1.20 -17.08 -17.87
C SER A 110 -1.02 -17.78 -16.51
N TYR A 111 0.11 -18.46 -16.29
CA TYR A 111 0.42 -19.18 -15.03
C TYR A 111 1.43 -18.45 -14.15
N GLU A 112 1.96 -17.31 -14.60
CA GLU A 112 3.00 -16.58 -13.87
C GLU A 112 2.38 -15.42 -13.09
N LEU A 113 2.71 -15.36 -11.80
CA LEU A 113 2.37 -14.25 -10.92
C LEU A 113 3.50 -13.23 -10.94
N THR A 114 3.13 -11.95 -11.04
CA THR A 114 4.06 -10.83 -10.90
C THR A 114 3.62 -9.97 -9.73
N LEU A 115 4.51 -9.79 -8.75
CA LEU A 115 4.36 -8.80 -7.69
C LEU A 115 4.97 -7.49 -8.17
N TYR A 116 4.17 -6.43 -8.20
CA TYR A 116 4.66 -5.06 -8.30
C TYR A 116 4.76 -4.46 -6.90
N ASP A 117 5.85 -3.76 -6.63
CA ASP A 117 6.20 -3.30 -5.29
C ASP A 117 6.91 -1.96 -5.34
N ILE A 118 6.72 -1.18 -4.28
CA ILE A 118 7.37 0.11 -4.04
C ILE A 118 8.12 0.01 -2.71
N ASP A 119 9.42 0.25 -2.75
CA ASP A 119 10.19 0.67 -1.58
C ASP A 119 10.43 2.18 -1.74
N SER A 120 9.64 3.00 -1.05
CA SER A 120 9.48 4.42 -1.35
C SER A 120 10.80 5.19 -1.53
N PRO A 121 11.81 5.05 -0.64
CA PRO A 121 13.07 5.79 -0.76
C PRO A 121 13.89 5.41 -2.01
N THR A 122 13.64 4.25 -2.62
CA THR A 122 14.26 3.88 -3.90
C THR A 122 13.72 4.67 -5.08
N ARG A 123 12.53 5.30 -4.92
CA ARG A 123 11.82 6.05 -5.96
C ARG A 123 11.59 5.24 -7.24
N GLN A 124 11.41 3.93 -7.09
CA GLN A 124 11.22 3.01 -8.20
C GLN A 124 9.99 2.15 -7.95
N ILE A 125 9.25 1.88 -9.02
CA ILE A 125 8.24 0.82 -9.05
C ILE A 125 8.92 -0.38 -9.69
N VAL A 126 8.93 -1.50 -8.99
CA VAL A 126 9.62 -2.71 -9.42
C VAL A 126 8.65 -3.86 -9.60
N ALA A 127 9.08 -4.85 -10.37
CA ALA A 127 8.40 -6.12 -10.54
C ALA A 127 9.29 -7.28 -10.13
N TYR A 128 8.66 -8.32 -9.59
CA TYR A 128 9.24 -9.61 -9.30
C TYR A 128 8.32 -10.70 -9.83
N ARG A 129 8.88 -11.76 -10.41
CA ARG A 129 8.15 -13.02 -10.49
C ARG A 129 7.87 -13.52 -9.07
N LEU A 130 6.62 -13.79 -8.74
CA LEU A 130 6.19 -14.29 -7.44
C LEU A 130 5.90 -15.78 -7.52
N ASP A 131 6.54 -16.57 -6.66
CA ASP A 131 6.30 -18.00 -6.51
C ASP A 131 5.79 -18.23 -5.08
N ILE A 132 4.46 -18.25 -4.93
CA ILE A 132 3.79 -18.38 -3.61
C ILE A 132 4.09 -19.75 -2.99
N GLU A 133 4.08 -20.82 -3.80
CA GLU A 133 4.33 -22.18 -3.32
C GLU A 133 5.75 -22.35 -2.79
N ALA A 134 6.75 -21.82 -3.49
CA ALA A 134 8.13 -21.84 -3.00
C ALA A 134 8.43 -20.71 -1.99
N GLY A 135 7.53 -19.72 -1.84
CA GLY A 135 7.71 -18.59 -0.94
C GLY A 135 8.90 -17.71 -1.32
N ARG A 136 9.08 -17.41 -2.62
CA ARG A 136 10.24 -16.67 -3.12
C ARG A 136 9.88 -15.66 -4.21
N LEU A 137 10.77 -14.68 -4.36
CA LEU A 137 10.76 -13.73 -5.46
C LEU A 137 11.84 -14.08 -6.48
N GLY A 138 11.54 -13.83 -7.75
CA GLY A 138 12.53 -13.80 -8.83
C GLY A 138 13.41 -12.55 -8.77
N PRO A 139 14.25 -12.32 -9.79
CA PRO A 139 15.08 -11.13 -9.88
C PRO A 139 14.25 -9.85 -9.90
N ARG A 140 14.76 -8.80 -9.25
CA ARG A 140 14.20 -7.44 -9.27
C ARG A 140 14.27 -6.84 -10.67
N GLN A 141 13.18 -6.27 -11.16
CA GLN A 141 13.13 -5.53 -12.42
C GLN A 141 12.54 -4.15 -12.19
N VAL A 142 13.22 -3.08 -12.62
CA VAL A 142 12.65 -1.72 -12.57
C VAL A 142 11.63 -1.57 -13.71
N VAL A 143 10.41 -1.16 -13.35
CA VAL A 143 9.30 -0.96 -14.29
C VAL A 143 9.14 0.53 -14.58
N ILE A 144 9.16 1.36 -13.54
CA ILE A 144 9.07 2.81 -13.63
C ILE A 144 10.14 3.41 -12.71
N ASP A 145 10.96 4.29 -13.26
CA ASP A 145 12.03 4.97 -12.54
C ASP A 145 11.63 6.44 -12.29
N LEU A 146 11.55 6.82 -11.01
CA LEU A 146 11.15 8.15 -10.55
C LEU A 146 12.24 8.78 -9.69
N THR A 147 13.50 8.34 -9.81
CA THR A 147 14.62 8.86 -9.00
C THR A 147 14.81 10.37 -9.10
N ASP A 148 14.49 10.95 -10.25
CA ASP A 148 14.60 12.39 -10.51
C ASP A 148 13.34 13.18 -10.10
N ASP A 149 12.28 12.50 -9.65
CA ASP A 149 11.06 13.16 -9.21
C ASP A 149 11.25 13.78 -7.82
N PRO A 150 10.77 15.00 -7.54
CA PRO A 150 10.84 15.58 -6.19
C PRO A 150 9.95 14.83 -5.18
N ALA A 151 8.85 14.22 -5.62
CA ALA A 151 7.96 13.43 -4.80
C ALA A 151 8.43 11.96 -4.72
N VAL A 152 7.87 11.24 -3.75
CA VAL A 152 8.20 9.84 -3.47
C VAL A 152 6.97 8.98 -3.77
N PRO A 153 7.10 7.87 -4.52
CA PRO A 153 5.96 6.96 -4.74
C PRO A 153 5.56 6.32 -3.40
N ASP A 154 4.27 6.33 -3.09
CA ASP A 154 3.70 5.82 -1.83
C ASP A 154 2.79 4.62 -2.13
N GLY A 155 1.51 4.67 -1.77
CA GLY A 155 0.50 3.67 -2.14
C GLY A 155 0.26 3.59 -3.66
N MET A 156 -0.12 2.41 -4.14
CA MET A 156 -0.31 2.11 -5.55
C MET A 156 -1.39 1.05 -5.77
N ILE A 157 -2.21 1.23 -6.81
CA ILE A 157 -3.18 0.25 -7.29
C ILE A 157 -3.05 0.04 -8.79
N ALA A 158 -3.46 -1.13 -9.29
CA ALA A 158 -3.62 -1.37 -10.72
C ALA A 158 -4.88 -0.68 -11.25
N THR A 159 -4.87 -0.30 -12.53
CA THR A 159 -6.10 -0.01 -13.27
C THR A 159 -6.90 -1.30 -13.49
N PRO A 160 -8.23 -1.23 -13.71
CA PRO A 160 -9.08 -2.41 -13.86
C PRO A 160 -8.67 -3.38 -14.99
N ASP A 161 -7.99 -2.87 -16.03
CA ASP A 161 -7.47 -3.65 -17.15
C ASP A 161 -6.03 -4.16 -16.95
N GLU A 162 -5.44 -3.85 -15.79
CA GLU A 162 -4.06 -4.19 -15.39
C GLU A 162 -2.99 -3.72 -16.39
N GLN A 163 -3.28 -2.72 -17.24
CA GLN A 163 -2.31 -2.17 -18.19
C GLN A 163 -1.51 -1.01 -17.60
N SER A 164 -2.02 -0.41 -16.53
CA SER A 164 -1.47 0.77 -15.90
C SER A 164 -1.56 0.68 -14.39
N VAL A 165 -0.85 1.58 -13.72
CA VAL A 165 -0.89 1.76 -12.26
C VAL A 165 -1.25 3.18 -11.92
N ILE A 166 -2.00 3.37 -10.85
CA ILE A 166 -2.24 4.67 -10.22
C ILE A 166 -1.41 4.70 -8.94
N VAL A 167 -0.54 5.70 -8.83
CA VAL A 167 0.45 5.82 -7.77
C VAL A 167 0.22 7.14 -7.05
N ALA A 168 0.09 7.08 -5.72
CA ALA A 168 0.11 8.28 -4.88
C ALA A 168 1.54 8.83 -4.79
N MET A 169 1.68 10.14 -4.92
CA MET A 169 2.97 10.82 -4.85
C MET A 169 3.05 11.63 -3.55
N PHE A 170 3.81 11.13 -2.58
CA PHE A 170 4.08 11.84 -1.34
C PHE A 170 5.13 12.92 -1.61
N ASN A 171 4.74 14.19 -1.62
CA ASN A 171 5.69 15.30 -1.79
C ASN A 171 6.04 15.91 -0.42
N PRO A 172 7.26 15.69 0.11
CA PRO A 172 7.65 16.27 1.39
C PRO A 172 7.82 17.80 1.33
N ASN A 173 7.99 18.35 0.12
CA ASN A 173 8.19 19.78 -0.11
C ASN A 173 6.89 20.58 0.06
N ASP A 174 7.03 21.90 0.16
CA ASP A 174 5.93 22.84 0.35
C ASP A 174 5.22 23.19 -0.97
N ALA A 175 4.67 22.18 -1.65
CA ALA A 175 3.95 22.35 -2.92
C ALA A 175 2.46 22.67 -2.68
N ASP A 176 1.88 23.52 -3.53
CA ASP A 176 0.47 23.98 -3.41
C ASP A 176 -0.58 22.86 -3.56
N PHE A 177 -0.20 21.72 -4.13
CA PHE A 177 -1.07 20.57 -4.34
C PHE A 177 -0.27 19.27 -4.33
N GLY A 178 -0.96 18.18 -4.01
CA GLY A 178 -0.43 16.81 -4.16
C GLY A 178 -0.88 16.19 -5.46
N GLU A 179 -0.28 15.06 -5.82
CA GLU A 179 -0.60 14.34 -7.05
C GLU A 179 -0.79 12.84 -6.81
N ALA A 180 -1.75 12.26 -7.54
CA ALA A 180 -1.73 10.85 -7.89
C ALA A 180 -1.56 10.75 -9.40
N ARG A 181 -0.79 9.77 -9.87
CA ARG A 181 -0.36 9.69 -11.26
C ARG A 181 -0.60 8.30 -11.83
N GLN A 182 -1.15 8.24 -13.04
CA GLN A 182 -1.37 7.01 -13.77
C GLN A 182 -0.23 6.78 -14.76
N TYR A 183 0.45 5.65 -14.67
CA TYR A 183 1.51 5.27 -15.59
C TYR A 183 1.20 3.96 -16.31
N ARG A 184 1.50 3.90 -17.61
CA ARG A 184 1.44 2.66 -18.39
C ARG A 184 2.56 1.73 -17.98
N LEU A 185 2.24 0.51 -17.53
CA LEU A 185 3.23 -0.46 -17.04
C LEU A 185 4.24 -0.88 -18.12
N ALA A 186 3.79 -1.00 -19.37
CA ALA A 186 4.65 -1.47 -20.47
C ALA A 186 5.71 -0.46 -20.92
N THR A 187 5.52 0.84 -20.64
CA THR A 187 6.34 1.91 -21.22
C THR A 187 6.82 2.94 -20.20
N GLY A 188 6.24 2.99 -19.00
CA GLY A 188 6.43 4.07 -18.04
C GLY A 188 5.78 5.40 -18.43
N GLU A 189 4.98 5.43 -19.51
CA GLU A 189 4.31 6.64 -19.98
C GLU A 189 3.31 7.17 -18.93
N LEU A 190 3.44 8.45 -18.56
CA LEU A 190 2.45 9.16 -17.73
C LEU A 190 1.20 9.46 -18.55
N GLN A 191 0.06 8.90 -18.14
CA GLN A 191 -1.20 8.99 -18.86
C GLN A 191 -2.15 10.02 -18.27
N GLN A 192 -2.16 10.14 -16.93
CA GLN A 192 -3.11 10.98 -16.22
C GLN A 192 -2.54 11.44 -14.88
N VAL A 193 -2.96 12.62 -14.44
CA VAL A 193 -2.63 13.19 -13.13
C VAL A 193 -3.91 13.69 -12.47
N TRP A 194 -4.14 13.28 -11.22
CA TRP A 194 -5.13 13.86 -10.32
C TRP A 194 -4.42 14.73 -9.29
N ARG A 195 -4.99 15.91 -9.02
CA ARG A 195 -4.42 16.87 -8.06
C ARG A 195 -5.26 16.97 -6.80
N CYS A 196 -4.58 17.08 -5.66
CA CYS A 196 -5.18 17.33 -4.35
C CYS A 196 -4.82 18.76 -3.89
N PRO A 197 -5.66 19.78 -4.15
CA PRO A 197 -5.36 21.16 -3.79
C PRO A 197 -5.08 21.31 -2.29
N ARG A 198 -4.01 22.04 -1.95
CA ARG A 198 -3.58 22.32 -0.57
C ARG A 198 -3.32 21.07 0.27
N SER A 199 -2.89 20.00 -0.38
CA SER A 199 -2.52 18.74 0.28
C SER A 199 -1.42 18.03 -0.52
N PRO A 200 -0.13 18.43 -0.38
CA PRO A 200 0.99 17.92 -1.16
C PRO A 200 1.34 16.44 -0.92
N ARG A 201 0.92 15.87 0.20
CA ARG A 201 1.35 14.54 0.68
C ARG A 201 0.25 13.52 0.45
N VAL A 202 0.11 13.06 -0.80
CA VAL A 202 -0.86 12.01 -1.17
C VAL A 202 -0.26 10.65 -0.81
N THR A 203 -1.02 9.81 -0.11
CA THR A 203 -0.48 8.56 0.44
C THR A 203 -1.02 7.30 -0.23
N CYS A 204 -2.33 7.17 -0.48
CA CYS A 204 -2.87 5.92 -1.02
C CYS A 204 -4.05 6.16 -1.97
N PRO A 205 -4.04 5.56 -3.17
CA PRO A 205 -5.18 5.54 -4.08
C PRO A 205 -6.08 4.32 -3.87
N GLN A 206 -7.39 4.51 -4.04
CA GLN A 206 -8.36 3.42 -4.10
C GLN A 206 -9.46 3.74 -5.12
N LEU A 207 -9.73 2.82 -6.04
CA LEU A 207 -10.92 2.92 -6.89
C LEU A 207 -12.15 2.43 -6.10
N VAL A 208 -13.21 3.23 -6.12
CA VAL A 208 -14.47 2.95 -5.43
C VAL A 208 -15.64 3.15 -6.39
N ASP A 209 -16.65 2.28 -6.32
CA ASP A 209 -17.94 2.54 -6.95
C ASP A 209 -18.78 3.40 -6.01
N LEU A 210 -19.19 4.58 -6.48
CA LEU A 210 -20.15 5.42 -5.80
C LEU A 210 -21.27 5.77 -6.75
N SER A 211 -22.47 5.30 -6.40
CA SER A 211 -23.69 5.55 -7.16
C SER A 211 -23.60 5.12 -8.63
N GLY A 212 -22.92 4.00 -8.92
CA GLY A 212 -22.80 3.44 -10.27
C GLY A 212 -21.75 4.12 -11.15
N ARG A 213 -20.84 4.90 -10.55
CA ARG A 213 -19.68 5.47 -11.23
C ARG A 213 -18.40 5.21 -10.43
N VAL A 214 -17.33 4.88 -11.15
CA VAL A 214 -16.01 4.68 -10.55
C VAL A 214 -15.35 6.01 -10.25
N HIS A 215 -14.94 6.16 -8.99
CA HIS A 215 -14.17 7.30 -8.49
C HIS A 215 -12.81 6.83 -7.98
N LEU A 216 -11.83 7.72 -8.06
CA LEU A 216 -10.55 7.57 -7.38
C LEU A 216 -10.65 8.32 -6.06
N LEU A 217 -10.58 7.58 -4.96
CA LEU A 217 -10.39 8.10 -3.62
C LEU A 217 -8.89 8.17 -3.31
N LEU A 218 -8.44 9.26 -2.72
CA LEU A 218 -7.05 9.50 -2.33
C LEU A 218 -6.99 9.88 -0.85
N THR A 219 -6.16 9.18 -0.08
CA THR A 219 -5.77 9.62 1.26
C THR A 219 -4.60 10.60 1.18
N THR A 220 -4.52 11.50 2.16
CA THR A 220 -3.38 12.43 2.29
C THR A 220 -2.91 12.52 3.74
N ALA A 221 -1.72 13.06 3.97
CA ALA A 221 -1.09 13.10 5.29
C ALA A 221 -0.65 14.52 5.71
N VAL A 222 -0.53 14.67 7.02
CA VAL A 222 0.08 15.84 7.69
C VAL A 222 1.49 15.52 8.24
N GLU A 223 1.93 14.27 8.14
CA GLU A 223 3.17 13.76 8.72
C GLU A 223 4.37 14.59 8.28
N GLY A 224 5.10 15.17 9.24
CA GLY A 224 6.28 16.01 9.01
C GLY A 224 5.98 17.44 8.57
N MET A 225 4.74 17.93 8.69
CA MET A 225 4.42 19.33 8.38
C MET A 225 4.77 20.22 9.57
N THR A 226 5.32 21.40 9.30
CA THR A 226 5.43 22.45 10.31
C THR A 226 4.08 23.15 10.52
N ASP A 227 3.93 23.89 11.63
CA ASP A 227 2.72 24.68 11.89
C ASP A 227 2.40 25.67 10.76
N ASP A 228 3.43 26.28 10.17
CA ASP A 228 3.30 27.17 9.02
C ASP A 228 2.81 26.45 7.76
N GLN A 229 3.28 25.22 7.53
CA GLN A 229 2.80 24.38 6.42
C GLN A 229 1.35 23.94 6.66
N LEU A 230 0.98 23.55 7.88
CA LEU A 230 -0.40 23.18 8.24
C LEU A 230 -1.36 24.36 8.03
N ALA A 231 -0.93 25.58 8.35
CA ALA A 231 -1.73 26.78 8.12
C ALA A 231 -1.97 27.08 6.62
N ARG A 232 -1.01 26.75 5.74
CA ARG A 232 -1.14 26.93 4.27
C ARG A 232 -1.89 25.77 3.61
N HIS A 233 -1.58 24.54 4.00
CA HIS A 233 -2.13 23.30 3.45
C HIS A 233 -3.40 22.90 4.17
N THR A 234 -4.43 23.73 4.02
CA THR A 234 -5.69 23.59 4.76
C THR A 234 -6.45 22.29 4.49
N ASN A 235 -6.04 21.51 3.48
CA ASN A 235 -6.64 20.20 3.16
C ASN A 235 -5.68 19.02 3.42
N ALA A 236 -4.51 19.25 4.01
CA ALA A 236 -3.61 18.17 4.40
C ALA A 236 -4.29 17.24 5.42
N GLY A 237 -4.17 15.92 5.21
CA GLY A 237 -4.86 14.92 6.02
C GLY A 237 -6.31 14.64 5.60
N ALA A 238 -6.86 15.37 4.63
CA ALA A 238 -8.20 15.11 4.10
C ALA A 238 -8.21 13.92 3.14
N LEU A 239 -9.42 13.39 2.90
CA LEU A 239 -9.70 12.51 1.78
C LEU A 239 -10.10 13.35 0.57
N PHE A 240 -9.59 12.99 -0.60
CA PHE A 240 -10.00 13.56 -1.89
C PHE A 240 -10.72 12.49 -2.69
N ILE A 241 -11.68 12.91 -3.51
CA ILE A 241 -12.36 12.02 -4.43
C ILE A 241 -12.58 12.70 -5.77
N ALA A 242 -12.30 11.96 -6.85
CA ALA A 242 -12.45 12.45 -8.20
C ALA A 242 -13.12 11.38 -9.08
N PRO A 243 -14.00 11.76 -10.01
CA PRO A 243 -14.52 10.81 -10.98
C PRO A 243 -13.41 10.26 -11.88
N THR A 244 -13.62 9.06 -12.40
CA THR A 244 -12.77 8.44 -13.42
C THR A 244 -13.61 8.06 -14.64
N ASP A 245 -12.92 7.64 -15.71
CA ASP A 245 -13.53 7.08 -16.92
C ASP A 245 -13.56 5.55 -16.91
N PHE A 246 -13.17 4.92 -15.79
CA PHE A 246 -13.26 3.47 -15.65
C PHE A 246 -14.73 3.03 -15.56
N ALA A 247 -15.06 1.96 -16.29
CA ALA A 247 -16.41 1.43 -16.31
C ALA A 247 -16.78 0.65 -15.03
N THR A 248 -15.80 -0.02 -14.42
CA THR A 248 -16.00 -0.84 -13.21
C THR A 248 -14.83 -0.66 -12.25
N ALA A 249 -15.13 -0.59 -10.96
CA ALA A 249 -14.12 -0.67 -9.92
C ALA A 249 -13.76 -2.14 -9.70
N PRO A 250 -12.49 -2.48 -9.44
CA PRO A 250 -12.15 -3.83 -9.02
C PRO A 250 -12.88 -4.16 -7.71
N PRO A 251 -13.30 -5.41 -7.49
CA PRO A 251 -13.91 -5.80 -6.24
C PRO A 251 -12.91 -5.55 -5.09
N ALA A 252 -13.41 -5.07 -3.95
CA ALA A 252 -12.58 -4.94 -2.77
C ALA A 252 -12.04 -6.32 -2.38
N PRO A 253 -10.71 -6.51 -2.30
CA PRO A 253 -10.15 -7.80 -1.94
C PRO A 253 -10.55 -8.14 -0.50
N ARG A 254 -10.86 -9.42 -0.28
CA ARG A 254 -11.25 -9.94 1.04
C ARG A 254 -10.24 -10.98 1.50
N PHE A 255 -9.83 -10.88 2.75
CA PHE A 255 -9.03 -11.90 3.40
C PHE A 255 -9.93 -13.07 3.81
N THR A 256 -9.55 -14.30 3.44
CA THR A 256 -10.31 -15.51 3.77
C THR A 256 -9.99 -15.95 5.19
N THR A 257 -10.98 -15.92 6.06
CA THR A 257 -10.86 -16.44 7.44
C THR A 257 -11.28 -17.91 7.42
N ILE A 258 -10.34 -18.80 7.69
CA ILE A 258 -10.58 -20.25 7.77
C ILE A 258 -10.94 -20.64 9.19
#